data_AF-A0A966JY54-F1
#
_entry.id   AF-A0A966JY54-F1
#
_cell.length_a   1.000
_cell.length_b   1.000
_cell.length_c   1.000
_cell.angle_alpha   90.00
_cell.angle_beta   90.00
_cell.angle_gamma   90.00
#
_symmetry.space_group_name_H-M   'P 1'
#
loop_
_entity.id
_entity.type
_entity.pdbx_description
1 polymer ?
#
loop_
_entity_poly.entity_id
_entity_poly.type
_entity_poly.pdbx_seq_one_letter_code
_entity_poly.pdbx_strand_id
1 'polypeptide(L)'
;NVADAVRIVDAGEADVGLVALALVRERRSTIVDASLHEPIRQTAVLTARGSGNAAAKAFIDLLTSPAGVAVLRDYGFVVDER
;
A
#
# COMPACT_ATOMS: atom_id res chain seq x y z
N ASN A 1 -11.72 -5.63 -6.07
CA ASN A 1 -10.72 -4.79 -5.37
C ASN A 1 -10.26 -5.56 -4.11
N VAL A 2 -9.03 -5.41 -3.62
CA VAL A 2 -8.58 -6.04 -2.36
C VAL A 2 -9.42 -5.54 -1.16
N ALA A 3 -9.95 -4.32 -1.22
CA ALA A 3 -10.90 -3.81 -0.21
C ALA A 3 -12.19 -4.64 -0.14
N ASP A 4 -12.65 -5.24 -1.24
CA ASP A 4 -13.86 -6.07 -1.24
C ASP A 4 -13.64 -7.36 -0.45
N ALA A 5 -12.43 -7.92 -0.50
CA ALA A 5 -12.07 -9.11 0.27
C ALA A 5 -12.15 -8.83 1.79
N VAL A 6 -11.78 -7.62 2.24
CA VAL A 6 -12.00 -7.20 3.64
C VAL A 6 -13.49 -7.19 3.97
N ARG A 7 -14.33 -6.59 3.11
CA ARG A 7 -15.79 -6.54 3.31
C ARG A 7 -16.42 -7.93 3.38
N ILE A 8 -16.02 -8.86 2.50
CA ILE A 8 -16.53 -10.24 2.46
C ILE A 8 -16.25 -10.94 3.79
N VAL A 9 -15.02 -10.81 4.32
CA VAL A 9 -14.67 -11.38 5.63
C VAL A 9 -15.46 -10.70 6.76
N ASP A 10 -15.58 -9.37 6.73
CA ASP A 10 -16.34 -8.61 7.75
C ASP A 10 -17.84 -8.97 7.78
N ALA A 11 -18.40 -9.31 6.63
CA ALA A 11 -19.78 -9.77 6.50
C ALA A 11 -19.99 -11.22 6.96
N GLY A 12 -18.91 -11.94 7.30
CA GLY A 12 -18.97 -13.38 7.61
C GLY A 12 -19.26 -14.25 6.39
N GLU A 13 -19.10 -13.72 5.18
CA GLU A 13 -19.26 -14.47 3.92
C GLU A 13 -18.05 -15.38 3.65
N ALA A 14 -16.91 -15.13 4.31
CA ALA A 14 -15.72 -15.97 4.29
C ALA A 14 -15.02 -15.97 5.66
N ASP A 15 -14.50 -17.12 6.08
CA ASP A 15 -13.80 -17.26 7.37
C ASP A 15 -12.43 -16.56 7.41
N VAL A 16 -11.74 -16.50 6.26
CA VAL A 16 -10.39 -15.92 6.12
C VAL A 16 -10.26 -15.23 4.76
N GLY A 17 -9.52 -14.12 4.71
CA GLY A 17 -9.19 -13.42 3.46
C GLY A 17 -7.71 -13.04 3.37
N LEU A 18 -7.14 -13.18 2.17
CA LEU A 18 -5.83 -12.61 1.84
C LEU A 18 -6.02 -11.15 1.40
N VAL A 19 -5.52 -10.22 2.22
CA VAL A 19 -5.75 -8.78 2.06
C VAL A 19 -4.47 -7.98 2.25
N ALA A 20 -4.48 -6.71 1.86
CA ALA A 20 -3.37 -5.80 2.10
C ALA A 20 -3.34 -5.35 3.56
N LEU A 21 -2.17 -5.43 4.21
CA LEU A 21 -1.99 -5.04 5.62
C LEU A 21 -2.46 -3.60 5.89
N ALA A 22 -2.23 -2.68 4.97
CA ALA A 22 -2.66 -1.28 5.06
C ALA A 22 -4.18 -1.10 5.32
N LEU A 23 -5.00 -2.08 4.92
CA LEU A 23 -6.46 -2.04 5.11
C LEU A 23 -6.91 -2.60 6.47
N VAL A 24 -6.05 -3.35 7.16
CA VAL A 24 -6.40 -4.12 8.37
C VAL A 24 -5.36 -3.96 9.49
N ARG A 25 -4.53 -2.90 9.45
CA ARG A 25 -3.39 -2.71 10.37
C ARG A 25 -3.76 -2.75 11.86
N GLU A 26 -4.97 -2.30 12.20
CA GLU A 26 -5.50 -2.27 13.57
C GLU A 26 -6.25 -3.55 13.96
N ARG A 27 -6.28 -4.55 13.08
CA ARG A 27 -7.00 -5.80 13.27
C ARG A 27 -6.04 -6.96 13.45
N ARG A 28 -6.50 -8.02 14.09
CA ARG A 28 -5.74 -9.27 14.20
C ARG A 28 -5.55 -9.84 12.78
N SER A 29 -4.29 -9.94 12.36
CA SER A 29 -3.89 -10.48 11.07
C SER A 29 -2.59 -11.28 11.22
N THR A 30 -2.25 -12.06 10.20
CA THR A 30 -0.97 -12.78 10.13
C THR A 30 -0.30 -12.42 8.80
N ILE A 31 0.99 -12.09 8.85
CA ILE A 31 1.77 -11.79 7.65
C ILE A 31 2.08 -13.10 6.93
N VAL A 32 1.81 -13.13 5.62
CA VAL A 32 2.20 -14.25 4.77
C VAL A 32 3.72 -14.24 4.61
N ASP A 33 4.35 -15.40 4.77
CA ASP A 33 5.79 -15.54 4.59
C ASP A 33 6.22 -15.10 3.19
N ALA A 34 7.22 -14.23 3.12
CA ALA A 34 7.71 -13.65 1.86
C ALA A 34 8.30 -14.68 0.90
N SER A 35 8.69 -15.88 1.36
CA SER A 35 9.14 -16.98 0.51
C SER A 35 8.00 -17.66 -0.25
N LEU A 36 6.75 -17.38 0.11
CA LEU A 36 5.56 -18.00 -0.50
C LEU A 36 4.99 -17.18 -1.66
N HIS A 37 5.53 -15.99 -1.94
CA HIS A 37 5.03 -15.14 -3.01
C HIS A 37 6.09 -14.19 -3.57
N GLU A 38 5.89 -13.76 -4.81
CA GLU A 38 6.69 -12.68 -5.38
C GLU A 38 6.40 -11.34 -4.66
N PRO A 39 7.39 -10.42 -4.56
CA PRO A 39 7.17 -9.12 -3.97
C PRO A 39 6.06 -8.32 -4.68
N ILE A 40 5.13 -7.75 -3.91
CA ILE A 40 4.08 -6.87 -4.44
C ILE A 40 4.65 -5.46 -4.60
N ARG A 41 5.25 -5.18 -5.76
CA ARG A 41 5.85 -3.87 -6.06
C ARG A 41 4.78 -2.86 -6.48
N GLN A 42 4.71 -1.75 -5.75
CA GLN A 42 3.83 -0.63 -6.07
C GLN A 42 4.65 0.56 -6.56
N THR A 43 4.20 1.18 -7.65
CA THR A 43 4.92 2.28 -8.31
C THR A 43 3.99 3.46 -8.53
N ALA A 44 4.42 4.64 -8.10
CA ALA A 44 3.79 5.90 -8.48
C ALA A 44 4.46 6.46 -9.75
N VAL A 45 3.67 6.97 -10.69
CA VAL A 45 4.17 7.57 -11.94
C VAL A 45 3.54 8.92 -12.18
N LEU A 46 4.35 9.88 -12.67
CA LEU A 46 3.85 11.14 -13.18
C LEU A 46 3.48 10.98 -14.66
N THR A 47 2.22 11.23 -15.00
CA THR A 47 1.79 11.14 -16.39
C THR A 47 2.47 12.21 -17.25
N ALA A 48 2.70 11.91 -18.54
CA ALA A 48 3.32 12.86 -19.47
C ALA A 48 2.53 14.19 -19.52
N ARG A 49 1.20 14.12 -19.52
CA ARG A 49 0.32 15.30 -19.45
C ARG A 49 0.49 16.11 -18.17
N GLY A 50 0.69 15.42 -17.03
CA GLY A 50 0.89 16.04 -15.72
C GLY A 50 2.33 16.53 -15.46
N SER A 51 3.28 16.27 -16.35
CA SER A 51 4.70 16.59 -16.15
C SER A 51 5.01 18.08 -15.96
N GLY A 52 4.14 18.97 -16.43
CA GLY A 52 4.23 20.42 -16.20
C GLY A 52 3.55 20.91 -14.91
N ASN A 53 2.82 20.05 -14.20
CA ASN A 53 2.04 20.44 -13.03
C ASN A 53 2.92 20.42 -11.76
N ALA A 54 3.15 21.61 -11.19
CA ALA A 54 3.95 21.77 -9.97
C ALA A 54 3.39 20.98 -8.78
N ALA A 55 2.07 20.92 -8.61
CA ALA A 55 1.44 20.17 -7.53
C ALA A 55 1.64 18.66 -7.69
N ALA A 56 1.63 18.16 -8.92
CA ALA A 56 1.87 16.74 -9.18
C ALA A 56 3.32 16.34 -8.88
N LYS A 57 4.30 17.20 -9.20
CA LYS A 57 5.70 17.00 -8.80
C LYS A 57 5.86 17.03 -7.29
N ALA A 58 5.31 18.06 -6.63
CA ALA A 58 5.37 18.18 -5.17
C ALA A 58 4.73 16.98 -4.45
N PHE A 59 3.68 16.39 -5.02
CA PHE A 59 3.08 15.17 -4.47
C PHE A 59 4.01 13.95 -4.57
N ILE A 60 4.71 13.76 -5.70
CA ILE A 60 5.71 12.70 -5.84
C ILE A 60 6.87 12.93 -4.84
N ASP A 61 7.36 14.17 -4.74
CA ASP A 61 8.42 14.54 -3.79
C ASP A 61 7.99 14.30 -2.33
N LEU A 62 6.71 14.55 -2.01
CA LEU A 62 6.14 14.27 -0.70
C LEU A 62 6.14 12.76 -0.39
N LEU A 63 5.70 11.93 -1.34
CA LEU A 63 5.64 10.48 -1.16
C LEU A 63 7.01 9.86 -0.87
N THR A 64 8.07 10.40 -1.48
CA THR A 64 9.45 9.93 -1.29
C THR A 64 10.21 10.67 -0.19
N SER A 65 9.64 11.73 0.39
CA SER A 65 10.23 12.45 1.53
C SER A 65 10.27 11.59 2.80
N PRO A 66 11.12 11.92 3.80
CA PRO A 66 11.16 11.20 5.07
C PRO A 66 9.79 11.09 5.77
N ALA A 67 8.96 12.14 5.67
CA ALA A 67 7.62 12.14 6.26
C ALA A 67 6.66 11.19 5.49
N GLY A 68 6.71 11.20 4.15
CA GLY A 68 5.93 10.29 3.33
C GLY A 68 6.31 8.83 3.55
N VAL A 69 7.62 8.55 3.58
CA VAL A 69 8.16 7.22 3.87
C VAL A 69 7.77 6.74 5.27
N ALA A 70 7.76 7.63 6.27
CA ALA A 70 7.30 7.29 7.61
C ALA A 70 5.83 6.85 7.61
N VAL A 71 4.95 7.56 6.89
CA VAL A 71 3.54 7.17 6.72
C VAL A 71 3.41 5.83 6.00
N LEU A 72 4.15 5.61 4.91
CA LEU A 72 4.13 4.34 4.18
C LEU A 72 4.55 3.16 5.07
N ARG A 73 5.63 3.34 5.85
CA ARG A 73 6.11 2.31 6.80
C ARG A 73 5.09 2.03 7.90
N ASP A 74 4.42 3.04 8.44
CA ASP A 74 3.35 2.88 9.45
C ASP A 74 2.17 2.04 8.93
N TYR A 75 1.88 2.12 7.63
CA TYR A 75 0.85 1.32 6.97
C TYR A 75 1.36 -0.04 6.43
N GLY A 76 2.61 -0.41 6.75
CA GLY A 76 3.17 -1.72 6.45
C GLY A 76 3.80 -1.86 5.06
N PHE A 77 4.06 -0.74 4.37
CA PHE A 77 4.82 -0.77 3.12
C PHE A 77 6.32 -0.82 3.39
N VAL A 78 7.03 -1.62 2.59
CA VAL A 78 8.49 -1.56 2.49
C VAL A 78 8.83 -0.55 1.40
N VAL A 79 9.64 0.44 1.74
CA VAL A 79 10.14 1.45 0.79
C VAL A 79 11.64 1.27 0.63
N ASP A 80 12.08 0.99 -0.60
CA ASP A 80 13.49 0.89 -0.94
C ASP A 80 14.16 2.27 -0.77
N GLU A 81 15.26 2.31 -0.03
CA GLU A 81 16.12 3.48 0.09
C GLU A 81 17.01 3.53 -1.16
N ARG A 82 16.51 4.11 -2.25
CA ARG A 82 17.31 4.41 -3.45
C ARG A 82 17.82 5.83 -3.44
#